data_AF-A0A0A9XEH5-F1
#
_entry.id   AF-A0A0A9XEH5-F1
#
_cell.length_a   1.000
_cell.length_b   1.000
_cell.length_c   1.000
_cell.angle_alpha   90.00
_cell.angle_beta   90.00
_cell.angle_gamma   90.00
#
_symmetry.space_group_name_H-M   'P 1'
#
loop_
_entity.id
_entity.type
_entity.pdbx_description
1 polymer ?
#
loop_
_entity_poly.entity_id
_entity_poly.type
_entity_poly.pdbx_seq_one_letter_code
_entity_poly.pdbx_strand_id
1 'polypeptide(L)'
;MPLKDYQDIVGSTAAVVTIAQFFSPLFICKKIVSQGNTNNVDPTPFVGGIGIGLLFLRHGYLLNDPAMIPVNLFAIGLNIIYFLIFLAYSDCRGAIFTNLVKSVVGACAIVSYTFIDPK
;
A
#
# COMPACT_ATOMS: atom_id res chain seq x y z
N MET A 1 1.53 29.69 -19.20
CA MET A 1 1.91 28.27 -19.00
C MET A 1 0.61 27.50 -18.73
N PRO A 2 0.01 26.86 -19.73
CA PRO A 2 -1.36 26.31 -19.67
C PRO A 2 -1.56 25.18 -18.65
N LEU A 3 -0.50 24.72 -17.97
CA LEU A 3 -0.60 23.71 -16.91
C LEU A 3 -1.25 24.23 -15.62
N LYS A 4 -1.21 25.55 -15.34
CA LYS A 4 -1.78 26.12 -14.12
C LYS A 4 -3.32 26.06 -14.10
N ASP A 5 -3.95 26.18 -15.26
CA ASP A 5 -5.42 26.23 -15.37
C ASP A 5 -6.08 24.88 -15.09
N TYR A 6 -5.36 23.76 -15.26
CA TYR A 6 -5.86 22.42 -14.99
C TYR A 6 -5.37 21.83 -13.66
N GLN A 7 -4.44 22.51 -12.97
CA GLN A 7 -3.78 21.99 -11.79
C GLN A 7 -4.78 21.68 -10.67
N ASP A 8 -5.77 22.54 -10.46
CA ASP A 8 -6.78 22.38 -9.41
C ASP A 8 -7.77 21.25 -9.71
N ILE A 9 -8.19 21.12 -10.98
CA ILE A 9 -9.11 20.07 -11.43
C ILE A 9 -8.41 18.71 -11.35
N VAL A 10 -7.18 18.62 -11.85
CA VAL A 10 -6.39 17.37 -11.85
C VAL A 10 -6.04 16.99 -10.42
N GLY A 11 -5.63 17.95 -9.58
CA GLY A 11 -5.32 17.70 -8.16
C GLY A 11 -6.54 17.19 -7.38
N SER A 12 -7.69 17.85 -7.55
CA SER A 12 -8.94 17.43 -6.89
C SER A 12 -9.39 16.03 -7.36
N THR A 13 -9.34 15.77 -8.66
CA THR A 13 -9.72 14.47 -9.22
C THR A 13 -8.77 13.37 -8.74
N ALA A 14 -7.46 13.62 -8.74
CA ALA A 14 -6.46 12.69 -8.26
C ALA A 14 -6.66 12.33 -6.79
N ALA A 15 -6.99 13.31 -5.94
CA ALA A 15 -7.30 13.09 -4.53
C ALA A 15 -8.53 12.19 -4.34
N VAL A 16 -9.64 12.48 -5.03
CA VAL A 16 -10.87 11.67 -4.97
C VAL A 16 -10.61 10.23 -5.43
N VAL A 17 -9.89 10.06 -6.54
CA VAL A 17 -9.55 8.74 -7.07
C VAL A 17 -8.63 7.99 -6.10
N THR A 18 -7.68 8.67 -5.46
CA THR A 18 -6.76 8.06 -4.49
C THR A 18 -7.51 7.57 -3.25
N ILE A 19 -8.46 8.36 -2.75
CA ILE A 19 -9.34 7.95 -1.64
C ILE A 19 -10.14 6.71 -2.06
N ALA A 20 -10.75 6.72 -3.25
CA ALA A 20 -11.48 5.56 -3.76
C ALA A 20 -10.60 4.31 -3.90
N GLN A 21 -9.35 4.50 -4.35
CA GLN A 21 -8.37 3.42 -4.53
C GLN A 21 -8.03 2.73 -3.20
N PHE A 22 -8.03 3.45 -2.06
CA PHE A 22 -7.83 2.84 -0.73
C PHE A 22 -8.92 1.84 -0.33
N PHE A 23 -10.11 1.93 -0.92
CA PHE A 23 -11.21 0.98 -0.71
C PHE A 23 -11.19 -0.19 -1.70
N SER A 24 -10.39 -0.14 -2.77
CA SER A 24 -10.29 -1.24 -3.75
C SER A 24 -10.02 -2.61 -3.10
N PRO A 25 -9.12 -2.75 -2.10
CA PRO A 25 -8.87 -4.04 -1.47
C PRO A 25 -10.04 -4.58 -0.64
N LEU A 26 -11.00 -3.74 -0.20
CA LEU A 26 -12.21 -4.23 0.48
C LEU A 26 -13.06 -5.12 -0.41
N PHE A 27 -13.12 -4.82 -1.72
CA PHE A 27 -13.84 -5.67 -2.67
C PHE A 27 -13.20 -7.06 -2.76
N ILE A 28 -11.87 -7.13 -2.66
CA ILE A 28 -11.13 -8.38 -2.62
C ILE A 28 -11.42 -9.12 -1.31
N CYS A 29 -11.34 -8.44 -0.16
CA CYS A 29 -11.69 -9.02 1.15
C CYS A 29 -13.13 -9.54 1.19
N LYS A 30 -14.09 -8.78 0.65
CA LYS A 30 -15.50 -9.18 0.57
C LYS A 30 -15.67 -10.46 -0.27
N LYS A 31 -14.94 -10.56 -1.39
CA LYS A 31 -14.92 -11.75 -2.22
C LYS A 31 -14.38 -12.96 -1.46
N ILE A 32 -13.25 -12.81 -0.75
CA ILE A 32 -12.66 -13.87 0.08
C ILE A 32 -13.64 -14.36 1.15
N VAL A 33 -14.26 -13.43 1.89
CA VAL A 33 -15.23 -13.76 2.94
C VAL A 33 -16.45 -14.49 2.37
N SER A 34 -16.96 -14.03 1.22
CA SER A 34 -18.09 -14.69 0.56
C SER A 34 -17.75 -16.07 0.00
N GLN A 35 -16.50 -16.30 -0.38
CA GLN A 35 -16.04 -17.56 -0.95
C GLN A 35 -15.62 -18.56 0.14
N GLY A 36 -15.31 -18.08 1.35
CA GLY A 36 -14.90 -18.88 2.50
C GLY A 36 -13.51 -19.53 2.36
N ASN A 37 -12.79 -19.23 1.29
CA ASN A 37 -11.44 -19.69 1.01
C ASN A 37 -10.66 -18.64 0.22
N THR A 38 -9.33 -18.73 0.24
CA THR A 38 -8.44 -17.87 -0.56
C THR A 38 -8.01 -18.50 -1.88
N ASN A 39 -8.63 -19.62 -2.30
CA ASN A 39 -8.30 -20.28 -3.56
C ASN A 39 -8.63 -19.34 -4.74
N ASN A 40 -7.61 -18.90 -5.47
CA ASN A 40 -7.62 -17.91 -6.56
C ASN A 40 -7.56 -16.43 -6.14
N VAL A 41 -7.21 -16.10 -4.90
CA VAL A 41 -6.89 -14.72 -4.54
C VAL A 41 -5.39 -14.59 -4.33
N ASP A 42 -4.77 -13.77 -5.17
CA ASP A 42 -3.34 -13.48 -5.09
C ASP A 42 -3.07 -12.61 -3.85
N PRO A 43 -2.17 -13.01 -2.92
CA PRO A 43 -1.76 -12.19 -1.78
C PRO A 43 -0.89 -10.99 -2.16
N THR A 44 -0.35 -10.96 -3.39
CA THR A 44 0.56 -9.94 -3.89
C THR A 44 0.07 -8.48 -3.74
N PRO A 45 -1.22 -8.14 -3.94
CA PRO A 45 -1.72 -6.78 -3.78
C PRO A 45 -1.61 -6.27 -2.35
N PHE A 46 -1.86 -7.13 -1.36
CA PHE A 46 -1.79 -6.77 0.06
C PHE A 46 -0.34 -6.62 0.52
N VAL A 47 0.49 -7.60 0.16
CA VAL A 47 1.93 -7.60 0.47
C VAL A 47 2.64 -6.43 -0.21
N GLY A 48 2.38 -6.23 -1.50
CA GLY A 48 2.91 -5.12 -2.28
C GLY A 48 2.42 -3.77 -1.77
N GLY A 49 1.16 -3.67 -1.33
CA GLY A 49 0.62 -2.46 -0.70
C GLY A 49 1.35 -2.04 0.57
N ILE A 50 1.72 -3.01 1.43
CA ILE A 50 2.54 -2.75 2.63
C ILE A 50 3.94 -2.28 2.24
N GLY A 51 4.61 -2.99 1.32
CA GLY A 51 5.96 -2.63 0.86
C GLY A 51 6.04 -1.26 0.18
N ILE A 52 5.10 -0.95 -0.71
CA ILE A 52 5.01 0.35 -1.39
C ILE A 52 4.66 1.46 -0.39
N GLY A 53 3.73 1.21 0.54
CA GLY A 53 3.38 2.18 1.58
C GLY A 53 4.58 2.57 2.44
N LEU A 54 5.43 1.61 2.81
CA LEU A 54 6.68 1.87 3.53
C LEU A 54 7.65 2.76 2.74
N LEU A 55 7.81 2.50 1.44
CA LEU A 55 8.65 3.30 0.55
C LEU A 55 8.15 4.75 0.45
N PHE A 56 6.84 4.92 0.21
CA PHE A 56 6.24 6.25 0.10
C PHE A 56 6.21 6.99 1.43
N LEU A 57 6.07 6.31 2.56
CA LEU A 57 6.21 6.92 3.88
C LEU A 57 7.61 7.51 4.06
N ARG A 58 8.67 6.75 3.73
CA ARG A 58 10.06 7.25 3.75
C ARG A 58 10.24 8.43 2.80
N HIS A 59 9.68 8.32 1.59
CA HIS A 59 9.74 9.38 0.59
C HIS A 59 9.06 10.67 1.06
N GLY A 60 7.91 10.57 1.73
CA GLY A 60 7.22 11.72 2.35
C GLY A 60 8.05 12.40 3.43
N TYR A 61 8.79 11.63 4.23
CA TYR A 61 9.77 12.19 5.18
C TYR A 61 10.94 12.91 4.48
N LEU A 62 11.45 12.36 3.37
CA LEU A 62 12.53 12.98 2.59
C LEU A 62 12.08 14.31 1.96
N LEU A 63 10.86 14.38 1.45
CA LEU A 63 10.27 15.59 0.87
C LEU A 63 9.74 16.58 1.92
N ASN A 64 9.71 16.19 3.19
CA ASN A 64 9.06 16.94 4.27
C ASN A 64 7.61 17.32 3.92
N ASP A 65 6.90 16.44 3.22
CA ASP A 65 5.53 16.67 2.77
C ASP A 65 4.53 16.20 3.85
N PRO A 66 3.87 17.13 4.57
CA PRO A 66 2.96 16.80 5.66
C PRO A 66 1.67 16.13 5.18
N ALA A 67 1.35 16.15 3.87
CA ALA A 67 0.19 15.45 3.32
C ALA A 67 0.50 13.99 3.01
N MET A 68 1.71 13.67 2.55
CA MET A 68 2.09 12.30 2.21
C MET A 68 2.21 11.38 3.44
N ILE A 69 2.71 11.87 4.56
CA ILE A 69 2.95 11.08 5.77
C ILE A 69 1.64 10.44 6.31
N PRO A 70 0.58 11.20 6.65
CA PRO A 70 -0.64 10.63 7.22
C PRO A 70 -1.38 9.74 6.22
N VAL A 71 -1.36 10.08 4.93
CA VAL A 71 -2.01 9.31 3.87
C VAL A 71 -1.37 7.91 3.73
N ASN A 72 -0.04 7.84 3.71
CA ASN A 72 0.65 6.55 3.62
C ASN A 72 0.54 5.75 4.91
N LEU A 73 0.54 6.41 6.08
CA LEU A 73 0.32 5.73 7.36
C LEU A 73 -1.07 5.09 7.42
N PHE A 74 -2.10 5.81 6.97
CA PHE A 74 -3.47 5.30 6.87
C PHE A 74 -3.55 4.13 5.87
N ALA A 75 -2.90 4.25 4.72
CA ALA A 75 -2.84 3.19 3.72
C ALA A 75 -2.15 1.92 4.23
N ILE A 76 -1.03 2.03 4.95
CA ILE A 76 -0.37 0.88 5.59
C ILE A 76 -1.31 0.23 6.62
N GLY A 77 -1.97 1.03 7.47
CA GLY A 77 -2.93 0.53 8.46
C GLY A 77 -4.07 -0.27 7.83
N LEU A 78 -4.67 0.25 6.76
CA LEU A 78 -5.69 -0.46 6.00
C LEU A 78 -5.16 -1.76 5.38
N ASN A 79 -3.98 -1.73 4.75
CA ASN A 79 -3.37 -2.92 4.17
C ASN A 79 -3.07 -4.01 5.22
N ILE A 80 -2.68 -3.63 6.44
CA ILE A 80 -2.51 -4.58 7.55
C ILE A 80 -3.86 -5.22 7.92
N ILE A 81 -4.93 -4.44 8.04
CA ILE A 81 -6.28 -4.97 8.34
C ILE A 81 -6.71 -5.95 7.24
N TYR A 82 -6.53 -5.59 5.96
CA TYR A 82 -6.86 -6.47 4.84
C TYR A 82 -6.02 -7.75 4.83
N PHE A 83 -4.75 -7.64 5.17
CA PHE A 83 -3.86 -8.80 5.29
C PHE A 83 -4.25 -9.72 6.45
N LEU A 84 -4.71 -9.18 7.58
CA LEU A 84 -5.22 -9.98 8.70
C LEU A 84 -6.50 -10.73 8.32
N ILE A 85 -7.42 -10.07 7.61
CA ILE A 85 -8.63 -10.73 7.07
C ILE A 85 -8.20 -11.83 6.10
N PHE A 86 -7.24 -11.58 5.21
CA PHE A 86 -6.72 -12.58 4.29
C PHE A 86 -6.13 -13.80 5.01
N LEU A 87 -5.32 -13.58 6.05
CA LEU A 87 -4.72 -14.66 6.85
C LEU A 87 -5.75 -15.50 7.62
N ALA A 88 -6.86 -14.91 8.04
CA ALA A 88 -7.92 -15.63 8.74
C ALA A 88 -8.59 -16.69 7.85
N TYR A 89 -8.71 -16.42 6.55
CA TYR A 89 -9.34 -17.32 5.57
C TYR A 89 -8.35 -18.15 4.75
N SER A 90 -7.05 -17.98 4.97
CA SER A 90 -6.02 -18.68 4.19
C SER A 90 -5.44 -19.87 4.94
N ASP A 91 -5.35 -21.01 4.24
CA ASP A 91 -4.73 -22.23 4.76
C ASP A 91 -3.20 -22.17 4.74
N CYS A 92 -2.60 -21.54 3.72
CA CYS A 92 -1.15 -21.48 3.50
C CYS A 92 -0.45 -20.24 4.13
N ARG A 93 -0.63 -20.03 5.44
CA ARG A 93 -0.11 -18.84 6.16
C ARG A 93 1.41 -18.62 6.01
N GLY A 94 2.20 -19.69 6.00
CA GLY A 94 3.68 -19.60 5.95
C GLY A 94 4.23 -19.04 4.63
N ALA A 95 3.66 -19.42 3.49
CA ALA A 95 4.09 -18.91 2.18
C ALA A 95 3.78 -17.43 2.03
N ILE A 96 2.60 -17.00 2.49
CA ILE A 96 2.16 -15.60 2.46
C ILE A 96 3.03 -14.74 3.37
N PHE A 97 3.34 -15.22 4.57
CA PHE A 97 4.24 -14.54 5.49
C PHE A 97 5.64 -14.39 4.92
N THR A 98 6.15 -15.42 4.23
CA THR A 98 7.45 -15.35 3.54
C THR A 98 7.46 -14.28 2.45
N ASN A 99 6.36 -14.14 1.70
CA ASN A 99 6.22 -13.09 0.69
C ASN A 99 6.16 -11.69 1.32
N LEU A 100 5.46 -11.55 2.45
CA LEU A 100 5.46 -10.32 3.23
C LEU A 100 6.87 -9.92 3.67
N VAL A 101 7.60 -10.86 4.28
CA VAL A 101 8.98 -10.64 4.74
C VAL A 101 9.87 -10.23 3.56
N LYS A 102 9.79 -10.92 2.41
CA LYS A 102 10.55 -10.54 1.20
C LYS A 102 10.24 -9.12 0.73
N SER A 103 8.97 -8.72 0.72
CA SER A 103 8.56 -7.38 0.30
C SER A 103 9.06 -6.30 1.26
N VAL A 104 8.94 -6.54 2.58
CA VAL A 104 9.46 -5.61 3.61
C VAL A 104 10.98 -5.51 3.55
N VAL A 105 11.70 -6.63 3.39
CA VAL A 105 13.16 -6.62 3.24
C VAL A 105 13.58 -5.85 1.99
N GLY A 106 12.90 -6.06 0.86
CA GLY A 106 13.14 -5.31 -0.37
C GLY A 106 12.90 -3.81 -0.19
N ALA A 107 11.79 -3.43 0.44
CA ALA A 107 11.49 -2.03 0.74
C ALA A 107 12.55 -1.42 1.68
N CYS A 108 12.92 -2.13 2.74
CA CYS A 108 13.96 -1.71 3.67
C CYS A 108 15.31 -1.53 2.99
N ALA A 109 15.70 -2.41 2.06
CA ALA A 109 16.95 -2.31 1.30
C ALA A 109 16.99 -1.04 0.43
N ILE A 110 15.88 -0.70 -0.21
CA ILE A 110 15.75 0.55 -0.98
C ILE A 110 15.80 1.76 -0.04
N VAL A 111 15.09 1.69 1.09
CA VAL A 111 15.13 2.75 2.10
C VAL A 111 16.54 2.96 2.64
N SER A 112 17.27 1.90 3.00
CA SER A 112 18.64 2.01 3.51
C SER A 112 19.60 2.57 2.46
N TYR A 113 19.40 2.28 1.16
CA TYR A 113 20.15 2.94 0.10
C TYR A 113 20.00 4.48 0.12
N THR A 114 18.80 5.00 0.42
CA THR A 114 18.59 6.46 0.55
C THR A 114 19.32 7.11 1.73
N PHE A 115 19.76 6.31 2.72
CA PHE A 115 20.60 6.82 3.82
C PHE A 115 22.10 6.79 3.49
N ILE A 116 22.51 5.94 2.54
CA ILE A 116 23.92 5.77 2.15
C ILE A 116 24.34 6.86 1.14
N ASP A 117 23.43 7.27 0.26
CA ASP A 117 23.60 8.44 -0.63
C ASP A 117 22.71 9.60 -0.16
N PRO A 118 23.08 10.35 0.90
CA PRO A 118 22.41 11.60 1.23
C PRO A 118 22.81 12.65 0.17
N LYS A 119 21.88 13.01 -0.71
CA LYS A 119 22.01 14.21 -1.54
C LYS A 119 21.72 15.47 -0.72
#